data_AF-A0A1F8PL81-F1
#
_entry.id   AF-A0A1F8PL81-F1
#
_cell.length_a   1.000
_cell.length_b   1.000
_cell.length_c   1.000
_cell.angle_alpha   90.00
_cell.angle_beta   90.00
_cell.angle_gamma   90.00
#
_symmetry.space_group_name_H-M   'P 1'
#
loop_
_entity.id
_entity.type
_entity.pdbx_description
1 polymer ?
#
loop_
_entity_poly.entity_id
_entity_poly.type
_entity_poly.pdbx_seq_one_letter_code
_entity_poly.pdbx_strand_id
1 'polypeptide(L)'
;MTNILDKIESSHGVSFQEVEEACLSETTHVRRSKDGLYKLFGQTDAGRYILVVLVNLGGGTWKVATAREMTDSERRLYSKLRGGT
;
A
#
# COMPACT_ATOMS: atom_id res chain seq x y z
N MET A 1 25.08 -1.70 6.74
CA MET A 1 23.92 -0.80 6.87
C MET A 1 22.74 -1.55 6.27
N THR A 2 21.97 -2.23 7.10
CA THR A 2 20.98 -3.23 6.63
C THR A 2 19.76 -2.49 6.10
N ASN A 3 19.73 -2.30 4.78
CA ASN A 3 18.67 -1.62 4.06
C ASN A 3 17.32 -2.29 4.37
N ILE A 4 16.42 -1.54 5.01
CA ILE A 4 15.02 -1.92 5.22
C ILE A 4 14.33 -2.25 3.87
N LEU A 5 14.90 -1.75 2.76
CA LEU A 5 14.50 -1.98 1.37
C LEU A 5 14.51 -3.48 0.99
N ASP A 6 15.55 -4.22 1.37
CA ASP A 6 15.72 -5.64 0.99
C ASP A 6 14.64 -6.56 1.61
N LYS A 7 14.08 -6.12 2.74
CA LYS A 7 13.14 -6.90 3.55
C LYS A 7 11.71 -6.91 2.98
N ILE A 8 11.36 -5.94 2.14
CA ILE A 8 10.06 -5.88 1.47
C ILE A 8 10.08 -6.78 0.22
N GLU A 9 11.16 -6.70 -0.57
CA GLU A 9 11.34 -7.48 -1.80
C GLU A 9 11.40 -8.99 -1.51
N SER A 10 12.13 -9.40 -0.47
CA SER A 10 12.35 -10.83 -0.17
C SER A 10 11.19 -11.59 0.49
N SER A 11 10.10 -10.92 0.89
CA SER A 11 8.97 -11.59 1.60
C SER A 11 7.62 -11.52 0.89
N HIS A 12 7.40 -10.58 -0.03
CA HIS A 12 6.08 -10.36 -0.63
C HIS A 12 6.04 -10.23 -2.16
N GLY A 13 7.19 -10.22 -2.85
CA GLY A 13 7.23 -10.13 -4.31
C GLY A 13 6.63 -8.81 -4.85
N VAL A 14 6.76 -7.75 -4.06
CA VAL A 14 6.36 -6.38 -4.41
C VAL A 14 7.61 -5.53 -4.37
N SER A 15 7.91 -4.89 -5.50
CA SER A 15 9.05 -3.99 -5.63
C SER A 15 8.75 -2.61 -5.04
N PHE A 16 9.80 -1.84 -4.74
CA PHE A 16 9.63 -0.46 -4.28
C PHE A 16 8.87 0.41 -5.30
N GLN A 17 9.15 0.22 -6.59
CA GLN A 17 8.48 0.93 -7.67
C GLN A 17 6.96 0.69 -7.65
N GLU A 18 6.53 -0.55 -7.44
CA GLU A 18 5.10 -0.86 -7.34
C GLU A 18 4.44 -0.25 -6.10
N VAL A 19 5.20 -0.09 -5.01
CA VAL A 19 4.73 0.63 -3.82
C VAL A 19 4.55 2.11 -4.13
N GLU A 20 5.49 2.73 -4.84
CA GLU A 20 5.40 4.13 -5.26
C GLU A 20 4.22 4.35 -6.21
N GLU A 21 4.09 3.52 -7.25
CA GLU A 21 2.97 3.56 -8.20
C GLU A 21 1.63 3.42 -7.48
N ALA A 22 1.53 2.45 -6.56
CA ALA A 22 0.32 2.26 -5.77
C ALA A 22 0.02 3.46 -4.85
N CYS A 23 1.03 4.16 -4.33
CA CYS A 23 0.85 5.36 -3.51
C CYS A 23 0.47 6.61 -4.32
N LEU A 24 0.96 6.70 -5.55
CA LEU A 24 0.75 7.85 -6.44
C LEU A 24 -0.47 7.69 -7.35
N SER A 25 -1.07 6.50 -7.41
CA SER A 25 -2.27 6.25 -8.20
C SER A 25 -3.40 7.21 -7.84
N GLU A 26 -4.07 7.78 -8.84
CA GLU A 26 -5.23 8.66 -8.64
C GLU A 26 -6.40 7.93 -7.95
N THR A 27 -6.39 6.60 -8.00
CA THR A 27 -7.42 5.75 -7.41
C THR A 27 -7.04 5.24 -6.02
N THR A 28 -6.00 5.82 -5.42
CA THR A 28 -5.51 5.43 -4.10
C THR A 28 -6.56 5.68 -3.02
N HIS A 29 -6.80 4.67 -2.19
CA HIS A 29 -7.68 4.78 -1.04
C HIS A 29 -6.92 4.53 0.25
N VAL A 30 -7.02 5.43 1.22
CA VAL A 30 -6.32 5.31 2.51
C VAL A 30 -7.32 5.10 3.64
N ARG A 31 -7.10 4.05 4.44
CA ARG A 31 -7.92 3.74 5.62
C ARG A 31 -7.06 3.68 6.87
N ARG A 32 -7.45 4.46 7.88
CA ARG A 32 -6.81 4.44 9.20
C ARG A 32 -7.31 3.25 10.02
N SER A 33 -6.39 2.51 10.63
CA SER A 33 -6.68 1.48 11.64
C SER A 33 -6.61 2.08 13.05
N LYS A 34 -7.21 1.39 14.02
CA LYS A 34 -7.24 1.84 15.42
C LYS A 34 -5.85 1.91 16.07
N ASP A 35 -4.91 1.11 15.57
CA ASP A 35 -3.54 1.00 16.11
C ASP A 35 -2.55 2.05 15.58
N GLY A 36 -3.04 3.12 14.93
CA GLY A 36 -2.17 4.13 14.31
C GLY A 36 -1.52 3.70 12.98
N LEU A 37 -1.88 2.52 12.47
CA LEU A 37 -1.51 2.04 11.15
C LEU A 37 -2.45 2.58 10.08
N TYR A 38 -1.92 2.79 8.89
CA TYR A 38 -2.66 3.26 7.72
C TYR A 38 -2.55 2.23 6.63
N LYS A 39 -3.68 1.85 6.05
CA LYS A 39 -3.75 0.92 4.93
C LYS A 39 -4.06 1.71 3.67
N LEU A 40 -3.10 1.76 2.78
CA LEU A 40 -3.20 2.39 1.48
C LEU A 40 -3.45 1.29 0.44
N PHE A 41 -4.54 1.44 -0.30
CA PHE A 41 -4.95 0.53 -1.36
C PHE A 41 -4.74 1.25 -2.69
N GLY A 42 -3.86 0.72 -3.52
CA GLY A 42 -3.53 1.30 -4.82
C GLY A 42 -3.48 0.26 -5.92
N GLN A 43 -3.54 0.74 -7.16
CA GLN A 43 -3.28 -0.06 -8.34
C GLN A 43 -2.02 0.47 -9.02
N THR A 44 -1.12 -0.44 -9.40
CA THR A 44 0.07 -0.12 -10.19
C THR A 44 -0.29 0.15 -11.65
N ASP A 45 0.63 0.70 -12.43
CA ASP A 45 0.40 0.94 -13.86
C ASP A 45 0.24 -0.39 -14.64
N ALA A 46 0.92 -1.43 -14.16
CA ALA A 46 0.75 -2.81 -14.65
C ALA A 46 -0.59 -3.46 -14.22
N GLY A 47 -1.43 -2.75 -13.47
CA GLY A 47 -2.75 -3.20 -13.04
C GLY A 47 -2.75 -4.07 -11.78
N ARG A 48 -1.61 -4.26 -11.11
CA ARG A 48 -1.53 -5.04 -9.86
C ARG A 48 -2.12 -4.25 -8.70
N TYR A 49 -2.82 -4.95 -7.82
CA TYR A 49 -3.48 -4.34 -6.66
C TYR A 49 -2.59 -4.53 -5.43
N ILE A 50 -2.03 -3.43 -4.92
CA ILE A 50 -1.06 -3.46 -3.82
C ILE A 50 -1.68 -2.81 -2.58
N LEU A 51 -1.57 -3.51 -1.46
CA LEU A 51 -1.80 -2.96 -0.13
C LEU A 51 -0.47 -2.51 0.45
N VAL A 52 -0.39 -1.22 0.78
CA VAL A 52 0.74 -0.62 1.48
C VAL A 52 0.30 -0.27 2.90
N VAL A 53 1.00 -0.80 3.91
CA VAL A 53 0.76 -0.44 5.30
C VAL A 53 1.78 0.61 5.72
N LEU A 54 1.29 1.76 6.13
CA LEU A 54 2.08 2.91 6.54
C LEU A 54 1.93 3.15 8.04
N VAL A 55 3.01 3.61 8.66
CA VAL A 55 3.05 4.14 10.03
C VAL A 55 3.31 5.62 9.94
N ASN A 56 2.46 6.43 10.59
CA ASN A 56 2.71 7.86 10.72
C ASN A 56 3.77 8.07 11.81
N LEU A 57 4.92 8.63 11.44
CA LEU A 57 6.01 8.95 12.37
C LEU A 57 5.91 10.38 12.93
N GLY A 58 4.92 11.16 12.48
CA GLY A 58 4.77 12.57 12.81
C GLY A 58 5.50 13.49 11.81
N GLY A 59 5.18 14.79 11.86
CA GLY A 59 5.85 15.80 11.02
C GLY A 59 5.70 15.61 9.51
N GLY A 60 4.62 14.96 9.06
CA GLY A 60 4.42 14.62 7.65
C GLY A 60 5.27 13.44 7.15
N THR A 61 6.01 12.77 8.04
CA THR A 61 6.86 11.63 7.70
C THR A 61 6.10 10.32 7.89
N TRP A 62 6.18 9.46 6.88
CA TRP A 62 5.52 8.15 6.85
C TRP A 62 6.56 7.05 6.61
N LYS A 63 6.38 5.92 7.29
CA LYS A 63 7.19 4.72 7.10
C LYS A 63 6.35 3.61 6.52
N VAL A 64 6.82 2.98 5.44
CA VAL A 64 6.26 1.72 4.95
C VAL A 64 6.59 0.61 5.95
N ALA A 65 5.57 0.09 6.62
CA ALA A 65 5.70 -1.05 7.52
C ALA A 65 5.71 -2.38 6.75
N THR A 66 4.86 -2.50 5.73
CA THR A 66 4.82 -3.66 4.82
C THR A 66 4.10 -3.27 3.53
N ALA A 67 4.41 -3.97 2.45
CA ALA A 67 3.67 -3.92 1.20
C ALA A 67 3.46 -5.35 0.69
N ARG A 68 2.27 -5.63 0.18
CA ARG A 68 1.94 -6.93 -0.42
C ARG A 68 0.82 -6.78 -1.44
N GLU A 69 0.64 -7.81 -2.25
CA GLU A 69 -0.56 -7.92 -3.08
C GLU A 69 -1.83 -7.98 -2.22
N MET A 70 -2.89 -7.33 -2.68
CA MET A 70 -4.20 -7.40 -2.05
C MET A 70 -4.77 -8.81 -2.15
N THR A 71 -5.45 -9.25 -1.08
CA THR A 71 -6.29 -10.44 -1.11
C THR A 71 -7.57 -10.20 -1.93
N ASP A 72 -8.26 -11.26 -2.34
CA ASP A 72 -9.53 -11.13 -3.08
C ASP A 72 -10.59 -10.29 -2.35
N SER A 73 -10.64 -10.40 -1.02
CA SER A 73 -11.56 -9.60 -0.19
C SER A 73 -11.18 -8.12 -0.21
N GLU A 74 -9.89 -7.81 -0.17
CA GLU A 74 -9.38 -6.43 -0.23
C GLU A 74 -9.56 -5.84 -1.63
N ARG A 75 -9.34 -6.62 -2.70
CA ARG A 75 -9.66 -6.22 -4.07
C ARG A 75 -11.15 -5.89 -4.23
N ARG A 76 -12.04 -6.74 -3.74
CA ARG A 76 -13.49 -6.48 -3.76
C ARG A 76 -13.88 -5.23 -2.98
N LEU A 77 -13.26 -5.00 -1.82
CA LEU A 77 -13.46 -3.77 -1.05
C LEU A 77 -12.99 -2.55 -1.85
N TYR A 78 -11.79 -2.62 -2.42
CA TYR A 78 -11.18 -1.55 -3.20
C TYR A 78 -12.00 -1.21 -4.46
N SER A 79 -12.48 -2.22 -5.20
CA SER A 79 -13.37 -2.01 -6.34
C SER A 79 -14.68 -1.32 -5.96
N LYS A 80 -15.27 -1.66 -4.80
CA LYS A 80 -16.47 -0.97 -4.29
C LYS A 80 -16.19 0.49 -3.94
N LEU A 81 -15.02 0.78 -3.39
CA LEU A 81 -14.62 2.14 -3.01
C LEU A 81 -14.27 3.00 -4.24
N ARG A 82 -13.69 2.40 -5.29
CA ARG A 82 -13.46 3.05 -6.58
C ARG A 82 -14.73 3.30 -7.40
N GLY A 83 -15.77 2.50 -7.20
CA GLY A 83 -17.03 2.57 -7.93
C GLY A 83 -18.12 3.44 -7.29
N GLY A 84 -17.79 4.25 -6.28
CA GLY A 84 -18.71 5.22 -5.71
C GLY A 84 -18.76 6.50 -6.54
N THR A 85 -19.42 6.45 -7.68
CA THR A 85 -19.91 7.62 -8.44
C THR A 85 -21.40 7.79 -8.19
#